data_AF-A0A4U2GVR9-F1
#
_entry.id   AF-A0A4U2GVR9-F1
#
_cell.length_a   1.000
_cell.length_b   1.000
_cell.length_c   1.000
_cell.angle_alpha   90.00
_cell.angle_beta   90.00
_cell.angle_gamma   90.00
#
_symmetry.space_group_name_H-M   'P 1'
#
loop_
_entity.id
_entity.type
_entity.pdbx_description
1 polymer ?
#
loop_
_entity_poly.entity_id
_entity_poly.type
_entity_poly.pdbx_seq_one_letter_code
_entity_poly.pdbx_strand_id
1 'polypeptide(L)'
;MMLSLTNPELASANDGLLNVEAKHDNQMKFIVGSRRKATFPLSNHVELLDLTLRRFKQSQATPHSQSSSASSILAKPGIVYLRFLKGSNTQVSSPRLLYLYFASNSLYGYPLFLIKPKAATKLEITVSNVDASVTLHSRLLMKSEGE
;
A
#
# COMPACT_ATOMS: atom_id res chain seq x y z
N MET A 1 29.40 -42.48 -2.91
CA MET A 1 30.06 -41.16 -2.78
C MET A 1 28.97 -40.13 -2.51
N MET A 2 29.02 -39.43 -1.37
CA MET A 2 28.13 -38.30 -1.08
C MET A 2 28.69 -37.03 -1.71
N LEU A 3 27.84 -36.25 -2.38
CA LEU A 3 28.16 -34.90 -2.85
C LEU A 3 27.80 -33.91 -1.73
N SER A 4 28.82 -33.31 -1.13
CA SER A 4 28.68 -32.21 -0.17
C SER A 4 28.23 -30.94 -0.90
N LEU A 5 27.12 -30.34 -0.46
CA LEU A 5 26.64 -29.03 -0.92
C LEU A 5 27.16 -27.95 0.04
N THR A 6 28.42 -27.56 -0.09
CA THR A 6 28.91 -26.30 0.49
C THR A 6 28.53 -25.15 -0.42
N ASN A 7 27.68 -24.24 0.07
CA ASN A 7 27.34 -22.98 -0.59
C ASN A 7 28.62 -22.19 -0.91
N PRO A 8 28.75 -21.59 -2.12
CA PRO A 8 29.81 -20.62 -2.35
C PRO A 8 29.53 -19.35 -1.53
N GLU A 9 30.53 -18.94 -0.75
CA GLU A 9 30.53 -17.66 -0.05
C GLU A 9 30.36 -16.52 -1.06
N LEU A 10 29.28 -15.74 -0.89
CA LEU A 10 29.06 -14.49 -1.61
C LEU A 10 29.99 -13.42 -1.03
N ALA A 11 31.24 -13.42 -1.49
CA ALA A 11 32.05 -12.20 -1.47
C ALA A 11 31.55 -11.29 -2.61
N SER A 12 30.65 -10.37 -2.28
CA SER A 12 30.39 -9.22 -3.14
C SER A 12 30.23 -7.98 -2.28
N ALA A 13 31.32 -7.22 -2.22
CA ALA A 13 31.41 -5.87 -1.71
C ALA A 13 30.26 -5.00 -2.23
N ASN A 14 29.41 -4.54 -1.31
CA ASN A 14 28.76 -3.22 -1.27
C ASN A 14 27.66 -3.24 -0.19
N ASP A 15 28.03 -3.62 1.03
CA ASP A 15 27.14 -3.66 2.19
C ASP A 15 27.00 -2.28 2.86
N GLY A 16 26.84 -1.25 2.03
CA GLY A 16 26.87 0.13 2.47
C GLY A 16 26.24 1.05 1.45
N LEU A 17 24.91 1.00 1.29
CA LEU A 17 24.12 2.11 0.73
C LEU A 17 22.58 1.92 0.83
N LEU A 18 22.08 1.25 1.87
CA LEU A 18 20.67 1.32 2.25
C LEU A 18 20.49 2.01 3.61
N ASN A 19 21.14 3.17 3.79
CA ASN A 19 20.60 4.18 4.70
C ASN A 19 19.36 4.78 4.02
N VAL A 20 18.26 4.03 4.11
CA VAL A 20 16.92 4.49 3.77
C VAL A 20 16.48 5.40 4.90
N GLU A 21 16.24 6.67 4.60
CA GLU A 21 15.71 7.64 5.55
C GLU A 21 14.34 7.16 6.08
N ALA A 22 14.40 6.56 7.27
CA ALA A 22 13.35 5.76 7.87
C ALA A 22 12.25 6.60 8.55
N LYS A 23 11.47 7.37 7.78
CA LYS A 23 10.21 7.98 8.31
C LYS A 23 8.97 7.85 7.42
N HIS A 24 9.09 7.27 6.22
CA HIS A 24 7.94 7.02 5.34
C HIS A 24 7.68 5.53 5.04
N ASP A 25 8.50 4.64 5.58
CA ASP A 25 8.43 3.21 5.32
C ASP A 25 7.24 2.58 6.05
N ASN A 26 6.24 2.18 5.26
CA ASN A 26 5.09 1.38 5.66
C ASN A 26 4.01 2.13 6.44
N GLN A 27 3.12 2.80 5.69
CA GLN A 27 1.90 3.36 6.23
C GLN A 27 0.72 2.42 5.95
N MET A 28 0.08 1.90 7.01
CA MET A 28 -1.14 1.10 6.88
C MET A 28 -2.35 1.91 7.38
N LYS A 29 -3.43 1.92 6.60
CA LYS A 29 -4.68 2.61 6.95
C LYS A 29 -5.90 1.72 6.69
N PHE A 30 -6.90 1.80 7.55
CA PHE A 30 -8.16 1.08 7.40
C PHE A 30 -9.26 2.03 6.90
N ILE A 31 -9.96 1.60 5.87
CA ILE A 31 -11.13 2.27 5.30
C ILE A 31 -12.34 1.38 5.64
N VAL A 32 -13.15 1.85 6.60
CA VAL A 32 -14.37 1.18 7.05
C VAL A 32 -15.58 1.97 6.59
N GLY A 33 -16.50 1.32 5.90
CA GLY A 33 -17.70 1.91 5.35
C GLY A 33 -17.45 2.68 4.06
N SER A 34 -18.51 2.81 3.26
CA SER A 34 -18.47 3.61 2.03
C SER A 34 -18.35 5.10 2.40
N ARG A 35 -17.45 5.84 1.73
CA ARG A 35 -17.15 7.29 1.90
C ARG A 35 -16.01 7.66 2.85
N ARG A 36 -15.32 6.71 3.47
CA ARG A 36 -14.06 7.02 4.16
C ARG A 36 -12.90 7.08 3.17
N LYS A 37 -11.89 7.89 3.50
CA LYS A 37 -10.69 8.08 2.69
C LYS A 37 -9.42 7.84 3.50
N ALA A 38 -8.45 7.19 2.87
CA ALA A 38 -7.09 7.11 3.38
C ALA A 38 -6.23 8.14 2.64
N THR A 39 -5.60 9.04 3.38
CA THR A 39 -4.66 10.02 2.82
C THR A 39 -3.26 9.69 3.30
N PHE A 40 -2.32 9.54 2.38
CA PHE A 40 -0.92 9.29 2.66
C PHE A 40 -0.11 10.54 2.30
N PRO A 41 0.59 11.18 3.26
CA PRO A 41 1.59 12.18 2.92
C PRO A 41 2.70 11.52 2.11
N LEU A 42 3.18 12.24 1.09
CA LEU A 42 4.30 11.85 0.25
C LEU A 42 5.42 12.90 0.41
N SER A 43 6.66 12.54 0.10
CA SER A 43 7.78 13.50 0.19
C SER A 43 7.68 14.62 -0.86
N ASN A 44 8.74 15.40 -1.05
CA ASN A 44 8.85 16.34 -2.18
C ASN A 44 9.54 15.73 -3.41
N HIS A 45 9.94 14.46 -3.33
CA HIS A 45 10.79 13.80 -4.33
C HIS A 45 9.96 12.88 -5.25
N VAL A 46 10.56 12.43 -6.35
CA VAL A 46 9.95 11.40 -7.20
C VAL A 46 10.12 10.04 -6.52
N GLU A 47 9.00 9.32 -6.35
CA GLU A 47 8.93 8.08 -5.57
C GLU A 47 8.21 6.99 -6.37
N LEU A 48 8.69 5.75 -6.24
CA LEU A 48 7.89 4.56 -6.50
C LEU A 48 7.04 4.25 -5.27
N LEU A 49 5.77 3.99 -5.51
CA LEU A 49 4.80 3.67 -4.50
C LEU A 49 4.33 2.25 -4.72
N ASP A 50 4.57 1.38 -3.74
CA ASP A 50 4.04 0.02 -3.69
C ASP A 50 2.83 0.01 -2.75
N LEU A 51 1.66 -0.18 -3.35
CA LEU A 51 0.36 -0.08 -2.70
C LEU A 51 -0.31 -1.45 -2.69
N THR A 52 -0.66 -1.94 -1.50
CA THR A 52 -1.46 -3.16 -1.35
C THR A 52 -2.84 -2.83 -0.80
N LEU A 53 -3.88 -3.19 -1.54
CA LEU A 53 -5.28 -3.10 -1.11
C LEU A 53 -5.77 -4.48 -0.70
N ARG A 54 -6.21 -4.65 0.55
CA ARG A 54 -6.74 -5.91 1.06
C ARG A 54 -8.10 -5.69 1.70
N ARG A 55 -9.07 -6.55 1.38
CA ARG A 55 -10.35 -6.59 2.09
C ARG A 55 -10.15 -7.21 3.47
N PHE A 56 -10.79 -6.66 4.50
CA PHE A 56 -10.76 -7.23 5.85
C PHE A 56 -12.16 -7.29 6.44
N LYS A 57 -12.36 -8.10 7.48
CA LYS A 57 -13.56 -8.02 8.31
C LYS A 57 -13.30 -7.02 9.43
N GLN A 58 -14.27 -6.17 9.74
CA GLN A 58 -14.14 -5.26 10.88
C GLN A 58 -13.82 -5.99 12.20
N SER A 59 -14.33 -7.21 12.39
CA SER A 59 -13.98 -8.07 13.53
C SER A 59 -12.49 -8.45 13.61
N GLN A 60 -11.75 -8.42 12.51
CA GLN A 60 -10.29 -8.60 12.49
C GLN A 60 -9.54 -7.33 12.90
N ALA A 61 -10.15 -6.14 12.77
CA ALA A 61 -9.55 -4.87 13.19
C ALA A 61 -9.87 -4.52 14.65
N THR A 62 -10.91 -5.11 15.25
CA THR A 62 -11.27 -4.92 16.67
C THR A 62 -11.44 -6.28 17.37
N PRO A 63 -10.34 -6.91 17.83
CA PRO A 63 -10.36 -8.28 18.36
C PRO A 63 -11.18 -8.44 19.66
N HIS A 64 -11.33 -7.37 20.44
CA HIS A 64 -11.91 -7.43 21.78
C HIS A 64 -13.45 -7.32 21.82
N SER A 65 -14.13 -7.19 20.67
CA SER A 65 -15.54 -6.77 20.63
C SER A 65 -16.53 -7.74 19.98
N GLN A 66 -16.17 -8.98 19.61
CA GLN A 66 -17.16 -9.89 18.98
C GLN A 66 -17.15 -11.36 19.44
N SER A 67 -18.39 -11.85 19.58
CA SER A 67 -18.85 -13.23 19.75
C SER A 67 -18.37 -14.16 18.60
N SER A 68 -18.09 -15.41 18.95
CA SER A 68 -17.32 -16.44 18.22
C SER A 68 -17.91 -16.98 16.90
N SER A 69 -18.86 -16.30 16.26
CA SER A 69 -19.39 -16.77 14.97
C SER A 69 -18.53 -16.27 13.80
N ALA A 70 -17.74 -17.18 13.21
CA ALA A 70 -17.01 -16.91 11.98
C ALA A 70 -18.00 -16.76 10.80
N SER A 71 -18.57 -15.57 10.63
CA SER A 71 -19.48 -15.28 9.51
C SER A 71 -18.74 -15.42 8.17
N SER A 72 -19.36 -16.02 7.15
CA SER A 72 -18.72 -16.13 5.83
C SER A 72 -18.60 -14.74 5.17
N ILE A 73 -17.48 -14.48 4.48
CA ILE A 73 -17.33 -13.29 3.64
C ILE A 73 -17.84 -13.65 2.25
N LEU A 74 -18.95 -13.06 1.83
CA LEU A 74 -19.43 -13.20 0.45
C LEU A 74 -18.54 -12.44 -0.53
N ALA A 75 -18.42 -12.97 -1.74
CA ALA A 75 -17.72 -12.29 -2.81
C ALA A 75 -18.41 -10.96 -3.15
N LYS A 76 -17.63 -9.91 -3.43
CA LYS A 76 -18.19 -8.57 -3.67
C LYS A 76 -17.29 -7.73 -4.57
N PRO A 77 -17.85 -6.97 -5.54
CA PRO A 77 -17.09 -5.97 -6.26
C PRO A 77 -16.79 -4.77 -5.35
N GLY A 78 -15.56 -4.26 -5.43
CA GLY A 78 -15.11 -3.04 -4.81
C GLY A 78 -14.69 -2.01 -5.86
N ILE A 79 -14.92 -0.74 -5.56
CA ILE A 79 -14.50 0.37 -6.43
C ILE A 79 -13.42 1.14 -5.67
N VAL A 80 -12.24 1.26 -6.27
CA VAL A 80 -11.11 1.99 -5.69
C VAL A 80 -10.82 3.23 -6.53
N TYR A 81 -10.72 4.38 -5.87
CA TYR A 81 -10.41 5.64 -6.51
C TYR A 81 -9.15 6.23 -5.91
N LEU A 82 -8.17 6.54 -6.76
CA LEU A 82 -6.84 7.02 -6.40
C LEU A 82 -6.61 8.42 -6.95
N ARG A 83 -6.12 9.34 -6.12
CA ARG A 83 -5.84 10.72 -6.49
C ARG A 83 -4.52 11.20 -5.94
N PHE A 84 -3.66 11.73 -6.81
CA PHE A 84 -2.50 12.51 -6.41
C PHE A 84 -2.88 13.97 -6.26
N LEU A 85 -2.64 14.54 -5.09
CA LEU A 85 -3.03 15.90 -4.72
C LEU A 85 -1.83 16.71 -4.22
N LYS A 86 -1.92 18.03 -4.38
CA LYS A 86 -1.10 19.02 -3.66
C LYS A 86 -1.62 19.23 -2.24
N GLY A 87 -0.84 19.93 -1.40
CA GLY A 87 -1.26 20.36 -0.07
C GLY A 87 -2.61 21.08 -0.08
N SER A 88 -2.82 21.92 -1.10
CA SER A 88 -4.06 22.68 -1.39
C SER A 88 -5.28 21.84 -1.80
N ASN A 89 -5.20 20.51 -1.83
CA ASN A 89 -6.22 19.60 -2.40
C ASN A 89 -6.43 19.72 -3.91
N THR A 90 -5.58 20.48 -4.62
CA THR A 90 -5.61 20.53 -6.08
C THR A 90 -5.08 19.21 -6.64
N GLN A 91 -5.78 18.66 -7.62
CA GLN A 91 -5.41 17.43 -8.27
C GLN A 91 -4.23 17.64 -9.23
N VAL A 92 -3.25 16.72 -9.18
CA VAL A 92 -1.98 16.85 -9.92
C VAL A 92 -1.95 15.98 -11.18
N SER A 93 -2.75 14.92 -11.23
CA SER A 93 -2.85 14.00 -12.38
C SER A 93 -4.27 13.48 -12.52
N SER A 94 -4.60 12.89 -13.67
CA SER A 94 -5.90 12.24 -13.86
C SER A 94 -6.13 11.19 -12.77
N PRO A 95 -7.32 11.13 -12.15
CA PRO A 95 -7.61 10.15 -11.12
C PRO A 95 -7.60 8.75 -11.74
N ARG A 96 -7.25 7.74 -10.94
CA ARG A 96 -7.37 6.34 -11.36
C ARG A 96 -8.57 5.72 -10.68
N LEU A 97 -9.41 5.08 -11.47
CA LEU A 97 -10.56 4.31 -11.00
C LEU A 97 -10.33 2.84 -11.33
N LEU A 98 -10.43 1.99 -10.32
CA LEU A 98 -10.22 0.54 -10.44
C LEU A 98 -11.48 -0.19 -9.97
N TYR A 99 -11.93 -1.14 -10.77
CA TYR A 99 -12.99 -2.07 -10.42
C TYR A 99 -12.36 -3.41 -10.05
N LEU A 100 -12.41 -3.74 -8.77
CA LEU A 100 -11.77 -4.94 -8.21
C LEU A 100 -12.86 -5.92 -7.76
N TYR A 101 -12.60 -7.22 -7.84
CA TYR A 101 -13.54 -8.25 -7.43
C TYR A 101 -12.97 -9.06 -6.29
N PHE A 102 -13.51 -8.94 -5.08
CA PHE A 102 -13.00 -9.68 -3.92
C PHE A 102 -13.76 -11.00 -3.79
N ALA A 103 -13.05 -12.13 -3.92
CA ALA A 103 -13.65 -13.46 -3.79
C ALA A 103 -14.12 -13.75 -2.36
N SER A 104 -15.00 -14.74 -2.23
CA SER A 104 -15.52 -15.18 -0.94
C SER A 104 -14.42 -15.77 -0.06
N ASN A 105 -14.48 -15.48 1.24
CA ASN A 105 -13.58 -16.00 2.28
C ASN A 105 -12.07 -15.85 2.00
N SER A 106 -11.70 -15.02 1.04
CA SER A 106 -10.33 -14.83 0.59
C SER A 106 -9.86 -13.42 0.99
N LEU A 107 -8.68 -13.35 1.60
CA LEU A 107 -8.05 -12.09 2.04
C LEU A 107 -6.87 -11.72 1.14
N TYR A 108 -6.93 -12.06 -0.15
CA TYR A 108 -5.85 -11.67 -1.07
C TYR A 108 -5.80 -10.14 -1.21
N GLY A 109 -4.57 -9.65 -1.37
CA GLY A 109 -4.32 -8.25 -1.65
C GLY A 109 -4.22 -8.01 -3.16
N TYR A 110 -4.59 -6.81 -3.58
CA TYR A 110 -4.25 -6.28 -4.90
C TYR A 110 -3.00 -5.42 -4.78
N PRO A 111 -1.83 -5.91 -5.22
CA PRO A 111 -0.64 -5.08 -5.33
C PRO A 111 -0.78 -4.12 -6.52
N LEU A 112 -0.39 -2.87 -6.32
CA LEU A 112 -0.39 -1.81 -7.31
C LEU A 112 0.92 -1.04 -7.20
N PHE A 113 1.64 -0.97 -8.30
CA PHE A 113 2.81 -0.10 -8.42
C PHE A 113 2.41 1.22 -9.07
N LEU A 114 2.70 2.32 -8.38
CA LEU A 114 2.40 3.67 -8.85
C LEU A 114 3.69 4.48 -8.87
N ILE A 115 3.81 5.36 -9.87
CA ILE A 115 4.87 6.38 -9.90
C ILE A 115 4.24 7.67 -9.42
N LYS A 116 4.82 8.27 -8.38
CA LYS A 116 4.35 9.54 -7.85
C LYS A 116 4.71 10.69 -8.80
N PRO A 117 3.75 11.55 -9.18
CA PRO A 117 4.05 12.82 -9.84
C PRO A 117 4.83 13.76 -8.93
N LYS A 118 5.90 14.41 -9.44
CA LYS A 118 6.79 15.32 -8.66
C LYS A 118 6.03 16.39 -7.86
N ALA A 119 4.95 16.93 -8.42
CA ALA A 119 4.19 18.00 -7.79
C ALA A 119 3.14 17.52 -6.76
N ALA A 120 2.99 16.21 -6.53
CA ALA A 120 2.04 15.65 -5.57
C ALA A 120 2.68 15.52 -4.19
N THR A 121 2.00 16.04 -3.16
CA THR A 121 2.44 15.97 -1.77
C THR A 121 1.62 15.00 -0.93
N LYS A 122 0.53 14.46 -1.50
CA LYS A 122 -0.27 13.39 -0.88
C LYS A 122 -0.98 12.51 -1.89
N LEU A 123 -1.19 11.25 -1.52
CA LEU A 123 -2.04 10.29 -2.21
C LEU A 123 -3.33 10.09 -1.41
N GLU A 124 -4.48 10.30 -2.04
CA GLU A 124 -5.80 10.04 -1.46
C GLU A 124 -6.42 8.80 -2.12
N ILE A 125 -6.95 7.92 -1.28
CA ILE A 125 -7.55 6.64 -1.69
C ILE A 125 -8.92 6.53 -1.06
N THR A 126 -9.94 6.27 -1.88
CA THR A 126 -11.26 5.87 -1.40
C THR A 126 -11.61 4.49 -1.90
N VAL A 127 -12.30 3.73 -1.06
CA VAL A 127 -12.81 2.40 -1.38
C VAL A 127 -14.30 2.39 -1.08
N SER A 128 -15.08 1.89 -2.03
CA SER A 128 -16.53 1.73 -1.90
C SER A 128 -16.91 0.26 -1.93
N ASN A 129 -18.08 -0.06 -1.38
CA ASN A 129 -18.71 -1.38 -1.31
C ASN A 129 -18.05 -2.41 -0.39
N VAL A 130 -16.75 -2.29 -0.09
CA VAL A 130 -16.03 -3.20 0.81
C VAL A 130 -15.20 -2.40 1.82
N ASP A 131 -15.01 -2.98 3.01
CA ASP A 131 -14.01 -2.49 3.96
C ASP A 131 -12.63 -2.97 3.52
N ALA A 132 -11.65 -2.06 3.51
CA ALA A 132 -10.31 -2.34 3.01
C ALA A 132 -9.22 -1.76 3.90
N SER A 133 -8.16 -2.53 4.10
CA SER A 133 -6.88 -2.03 4.58
C SER A 133 -6.01 -1.69 3.38
N VAL A 134 -5.32 -0.57 3.48
CA VAL A 134 -4.44 -0.04 2.46
C VAL A 134 -3.07 0.12 3.06
N THR A 135 -2.09 -0.58 2.49
CA THR A 135 -0.70 -0.49 2.89
C THR A 135 0.08 0.21 1.79
N LEU A 136 0.85 1.24 2.13
CA LEU A 136 1.67 1.99 1.21
C LEU A 136 3.13 1.96 1.66
N HIS A 137 4.00 1.50 0.76
CA HIS A 137 5.44 1.64 0.84
C HIS A 137 5.90 2.66 -0.20
N SER A 138 6.85 3.51 0.17
CA SER A 138 7.43 4.50 -0.72
C SER A 138 8.92 4.25 -0.85
N ARG A 139 9.44 4.29 -2.08
CA ARG A 139 10.87 4.18 -2.36
C ARG A 139 11.29 5.36 -3.23
N LEU A 140 12.31 6.10 -2.82
CA LEU A 140 12.86 7.20 -3.62
C LEU A 140 13.48 6.66 -4.91
N LEU A 141 13.19 7.31 -6.04
CA LEU A 141 13.73 6.89 -7.34
C LEU A 141 15.14 7.40 -7.60
N MET A 142 15.56 8.47 -6.94
CA MET A 142 16.92 8.99 -6.98
C MET A 142 17.27 9.58 -5.60
N LYS A 143 18.51 9.37 -5.16
CA LYS A 143 19.10 10.24 -4.14
C LYS A 143 19.24 11.62 -4.76
N SER A 144 18.87 12.66 -4.04
CA SER A 144 19.28 14.02 -4.40
C SER A 144 20.81 14.03 -4.44
N GLU A 145 21.41 14.18 -5.62
CA GLU A 145 22.81 14.61 -5.68
C GLU A 145 22.83 16.08 -5.27
N GLY A 146 23.06 16.33 -3.98
CA GLY A 146 23.15 17.67 -3.41
C GLY A 146 22.17 17.93 -2.28
N GLU A 147 22.56 17.52 -1.07
CA GLU A 147 22.49 18.36 0.13
C GLU A 147 23.90 18.43 0.73
#